data_AF-A0A074YVI7-F1
#
_entry.id   AF-A0A074YVI7-F1
#
_cell.length_a   1.000
_cell.length_b   1.000
_cell.length_c   1.000
_cell.angle_alpha   90.00
_cell.angle_beta   90.00
_cell.angle_gamma   90.00
#
_symmetry.space_group_name_H-M   'P 1'
#
loop_
_entity.id
_entity.type
_entity.pdbx_description
1 polymer ?
#
loop_
_entity_poly.entity_id
_entity_poly.type
_entity_poly.pdbx_seq_one_letter_code
_entity_poly.pdbx_strand_id
1 'polypeptide(L)'
;MAFFRDNLLKHHREVLMTQLVPMQRSIGMFLIDTSTMRSLLLPSPNRCLELFHRLLPVDARAEVDRLVQETQEADYTLSLTPSTTVDFVKHLEFLVHMQTRIEPIEKEADVVKEIYDMIESFSVPVPPEDYAVY
;
A
#
# COMPACT_ATOMS: atom_id res chain seq x y z
N MET A 1 6.72 0.26 6.90
CA MET A 1 5.39 0.86 6.72
C MET A 1 5.07 2.10 7.58
N ALA A 2 5.72 2.33 8.71
CA ALA A 2 5.42 3.48 9.59
C ALA A 2 5.44 4.84 8.86
N PHE A 3 6.39 5.07 7.94
CA PHE A 3 6.47 6.31 7.19
C PHE A 3 5.23 6.62 6.35
N PHE A 4 4.73 5.65 5.57
CA PHE A 4 3.54 5.85 4.73
C PHE A 4 2.30 6.13 5.58
N ARG A 5 2.13 5.36 6.66
CA ARG A 5 1.03 5.51 7.61
C ARG A 5 1.05 6.88 8.29
N ASP A 6 2.20 7.31 8.78
CA ASP A 6 2.35 8.58 9.50
C ASP A 6 2.09 9.78 8.56
N ASN A 7 2.55 9.72 7.31
CA ASN A 7 2.30 10.79 6.34
C ASN A 7 0.85 10.84 5.88
N LEU A 8 0.21 9.68 5.65
CA LEU A 8 -1.22 9.62 5.32
C LEU A 8 -2.08 10.21 6.45
N LEU A 9 -1.79 9.82 7.70
CA LEU A 9 -2.46 10.36 8.90
C LEU A 9 -2.24 11.87 9.03
N LYS A 10 -1.01 12.33 8.84
CA LYS A 10 -0.66 13.75 8.92
C LYS A 10 -1.46 14.57 7.91
N HIS A 11 -1.45 14.18 6.64
CA HIS A 11 -2.12 14.95 5.59
C HIS A 11 -3.65 14.89 5.70
N HIS A 12 -4.23 13.75 6.09
CA HIS A 12 -5.66 13.68 6.41
C HIS A 12 -6.02 14.63 7.56
N ARG A 13 -5.20 14.65 8.62
CA ARG A 13 -5.39 15.57 9.74
C ARG A 13 -5.28 17.03 9.31
N GLU A 14 -4.33 17.38 8.45
CA GLU A 14 -4.17 18.73 7.91
C GLU A 14 -5.41 19.18 7.12
N VAL A 15 -5.97 18.30 6.28
CA VAL A 15 -7.22 18.57 5.54
C VAL A 15 -8.38 18.77 6.51
N LEU A 16 -8.59 17.87 7.47
CA LEU A 16 -9.66 17.98 8.46
C LEU A 16 -9.54 19.25 9.30
N MET A 17 -8.35 19.57 9.81
CA MET A 17 -8.11 20.78 10.58
C MET A 17 -8.42 22.04 9.77
N THR A 18 -8.01 22.06 8.49
CA THR A 18 -8.25 23.20 7.58
C THR A 18 -9.73 23.37 7.26
N GLN A 19 -10.49 22.27 7.18
CA GLN A 19 -11.95 22.30 7.01
C GLN A 19 -12.68 22.79 8.27
N LEU A 20 -12.17 22.47 9.46
CA LEU A 20 -12.76 22.89 10.75
C LEU A 20 -12.57 24.37 11.08
N VAL A 21 -11.62 25.06 10.43
CA VAL A 21 -11.48 26.51 10.56
C VAL A 21 -12.83 27.16 10.19
N PRO A 22 -13.32 28.21 10.86
CA PRO A 22 -14.49 28.95 10.43
C PRO A 22 -14.15 29.97 9.35
N MET A 23 -15.01 30.16 8.34
CA MET A 23 -14.75 31.09 7.23
C MET A 23 -14.57 32.53 7.70
N GLN A 24 -15.33 32.93 8.72
CA GLN A 24 -15.22 34.24 9.33
C GLN A 24 -15.17 34.11 10.84
N ARG A 25 -14.34 34.93 11.49
CA ARG A 25 -14.27 35.00 12.95
C ARG A 25 -14.18 36.45 13.38
N SER A 26 -15.10 36.85 14.26
CA SER A 26 -15.03 38.15 14.92
C SER A 26 -14.03 38.10 16.08
N ILE A 27 -13.12 39.07 16.14
CA ILE A 27 -12.18 39.28 17.24
C ILE A 27 -12.30 40.73 17.69
N GLY A 28 -13.05 40.96 18.77
CA GLY A 28 -13.35 42.30 19.27
C GLY A 28 -14.12 43.11 18.23
N MET A 29 -13.51 44.21 17.75
CA MET A 29 -14.10 45.09 16.72
C MET A 29 -13.75 44.68 15.28
N PHE A 30 -12.95 43.63 15.08
CA PHE A 30 -12.51 43.17 13.76
C PHE A 30 -13.29 41.91 13.33
N LEU A 31 -13.61 41.82 12.03
CA LEU A 31 -14.09 40.60 11.39
C LEU A 31 -12.99 40.08 10.47
N ILE A 32 -12.43 38.92 10.81
CA ILE A 32 -11.39 38.28 10.02
C ILE A 32 -12.05 37.29 9.06
N ASP A 33 -11.79 37.45 7.77
CA ASP A 33 -12.11 36.46 6.75
C ASP A 33 -10.91 35.52 6.54
N THR A 34 -11.15 34.22 6.70
CA THR A 34 -10.15 33.16 6.51
C THR A 34 -10.37 32.39 5.21
N SER A 35 -11.32 32.80 4.37
CA SER A 35 -11.66 32.15 3.10
C SER A 35 -10.44 31.97 2.19
N THR A 36 -9.64 33.04 2.02
CA THR A 36 -8.43 33.04 1.18
C THR A 36 -7.32 32.17 1.77
N MET A 37 -7.16 32.17 3.10
CA MET A 37 -6.18 31.31 3.77
C MET A 37 -6.52 29.84 3.51
N ARG A 38 -7.80 29.46 3.61
CA ARG A 38 -8.24 28.08 3.39
C ARG A 38 -8.05 27.64 1.95
N SER A 39 -8.39 28.48 0.98
CA SER A 39 -8.26 28.16 -0.44
C SER A 39 -6.79 27.99 -0.86
N LEU A 40 -5.86 28.66 -0.19
CA LEU A 40 -4.42 28.52 -0.44
C LEU A 40 -3.80 27.31 0.28
N LEU A 41 -4.31 26.93 1.46
CA LEU A 41 -3.75 25.83 2.25
C LEU A 41 -4.23 24.44 1.81
N LEU A 42 -5.51 24.27 1.44
CA LEU A 42 -6.07 22.97 1.05
C LEU A 42 -5.40 22.28 -0.15
N PRO A 43 -4.96 22.99 -1.21
CA PRO A 43 -4.40 22.34 -2.39
C PRO A 43 -3.13 21.52 -2.11
N SER A 44 -2.31 21.95 -1.15
CA SER A 44 -1.03 21.28 -0.89
C SER A 44 -1.21 19.90 -0.22
N PRO A 45 -1.94 19.74 0.90
CA PRO A 45 -2.21 18.43 1.49
C PRO A 45 -2.99 17.50 0.54
N ASN A 46 -3.95 18.03 -0.21
CA ASN A 46 -4.72 17.24 -1.18
C ASN A 46 -3.82 16.67 -2.28
N ARG A 47 -2.89 17.47 -2.80
CA ARG A 47 -1.92 17.00 -3.80
C ARG A 47 -1.01 15.90 -3.25
N CYS A 48 -0.59 16.01 -2.00
CA CYS A 48 0.18 14.95 -1.34
C CYS A 48 -0.64 13.66 -1.22
N LEU A 49 -1.90 13.74 -0.77
CA LEU A 49 -2.80 12.58 -0.68
C LEU A 49 -3.05 11.95 -2.05
N GLU A 50 -3.29 12.75 -3.09
CA GLU A 50 -3.46 12.24 -4.47
C GLU A 50 -2.24 11.46 -4.97
N LEU A 51 -1.02 11.89 -4.61
CA LEU A 51 0.20 11.15 -4.97
C LEU A 51 0.24 9.80 -4.25
N PHE A 52 -0.04 9.77 -2.95
CA PHE A 52 -0.10 8.51 -2.21
C PHE A 52 -1.19 7.57 -2.76
N HIS A 53 -2.35 8.11 -3.10
CA HIS A 53 -3.46 7.35 -3.69
C HIS A 53 -3.12 6.72 -5.05
N ARG A 54 -2.18 7.30 -5.81
CA ARG A 54 -1.71 6.75 -7.08
C ARG A 54 -0.58 5.73 -6.91
N LEU A 55 0.34 5.99 -6.00
CA LEU A 55 1.54 5.18 -5.83
C LEU A 55 1.25 3.88 -5.07
N LEU A 56 0.49 3.96 -3.97
CA LEU A 56 0.27 2.81 -3.08
C LEU A 56 -0.38 1.62 -3.80
N PRO A 57 -1.42 1.77 -4.65
CA PRO A 57 -2.01 0.62 -5.34
C PRO A 57 -1.07 0.01 -6.38
N VAL A 58 -0.27 0.82 -7.07
CA VAL A 58 0.68 0.34 -8.09
C VAL A 58 1.79 -0.47 -7.43
N ASP A 59 2.36 0.05 -6.35
CA ASP A 59 3.41 -0.63 -5.59
C ASP A 59 2.87 -1.92 -4.93
N ALA A 60 1.67 -1.86 -4.34
CA ALA A 60 1.03 -3.03 -3.73
C ALA A 60 0.78 -4.14 -4.76
N ARG A 61 0.24 -3.79 -5.93
CA ARG A 61 -0.03 -4.74 -7.01
C ARG A 61 1.25 -5.37 -7.56
N ALA A 62 2.30 -4.58 -7.75
CA ALA A 62 3.59 -5.11 -8.22
C ALA A 62 4.19 -6.13 -7.23
N GLU A 63 4.08 -5.88 -5.92
CA GLU A 63 4.54 -6.83 -4.90
C GLU A 63 3.67 -8.09 -4.84
N VAL A 64 2.34 -7.97 -4.98
CA VAL A 64 1.43 -9.13 -5.10
C VAL A 64 1.78 -9.97 -6.32
N ASP A 65 1.91 -9.34 -7.49
CA ASP A 65 2.22 -10.03 -8.74
C ASP A 65 3.56 -10.80 -8.63
N ARG A 66 4.57 -10.20 -7.96
CA ARG A 66 5.84 -10.88 -7.68
C ARG A 66 5.66 -12.11 -6.80
N LEU A 67 4.94 -11.98 -5.67
CA LEU A 67 4.74 -13.09 -4.73
C LEU A 67 3.91 -14.22 -5.36
N VAL A 68 2.89 -13.87 -6.14
CA VAL A 68 2.07 -14.83 -6.88
C VAL A 68 2.92 -15.59 -7.89
N GLN A 69 3.77 -14.89 -8.66
CA GLN A 69 4.65 -15.52 -9.62
C GLN A 69 5.64 -16.47 -8.93
N GLU A 70 6.32 -16.04 -7.87
CA GLU A 70 7.26 -16.88 -7.12
C GLU A 70 6.58 -18.14 -6.56
N THR A 71 5.36 -18.00 -6.02
CA THR A 71 4.59 -19.12 -5.48
C THR A 71 4.14 -20.09 -6.58
N GLN A 72 3.71 -19.58 -7.73
CA GLN A 72 3.31 -20.41 -8.88
C GLN A 72 4.48 -21.18 -9.48
N GLU A 73 5.64 -20.53 -9.62
CA GLU A 73 6.86 -21.19 -10.08
C GLU A 73 7.30 -22.29 -9.11
N ALA A 74 7.17 -22.04 -7.81
CA ALA A 74 7.47 -23.03 -6.78
C ALA A 74 6.51 -24.24 -6.84
N ASP A 75 5.21 -23.99 -6.94
CA ASP A 75 4.18 -25.03 -7.05
C ASP A 75 4.35 -25.89 -8.31
N TYR A 76 4.67 -25.26 -9.44
CA TYR A 76 5.00 -25.96 -10.69
C TYR A 76 6.22 -26.88 -10.51
N THR A 77 7.27 -26.36 -9.89
CA THR A 77 8.51 -27.12 -9.63
C THR A 77 8.29 -28.27 -8.65
N LEU A 78 7.40 -28.11 -7.67
CA LEU A 78 6.99 -29.17 -6.73
C LEU A 78 6.12 -30.25 -7.40
N SER A 79 5.28 -29.87 -8.36
CA SER A 79 4.40 -30.78 -9.10
C SER A 79 5.14 -31.63 -10.14
N LEU A 80 6.35 -31.21 -10.54
CA LEU A 80 7.19 -31.94 -11.48
C LEU A 80 7.78 -33.20 -10.84
N THR A 81 7.48 -34.36 -11.42
CA THR A 81 8.14 -35.61 -11.04
C THR A 81 9.45 -35.77 -11.83
N PRO A 82 10.62 -35.75 -11.18
CA PRO A 82 11.91 -35.90 -11.87
C PRO A 82 12.03 -37.28 -12.53
N SER A 83 12.46 -37.31 -13.80
CA SER A 83 12.60 -38.54 -14.58
C SER A 83 14.06 -39.00 -14.72
N THR A 84 15.04 -38.12 -14.46
CA THR A 84 16.47 -38.42 -14.50
C THR A 84 17.13 -38.22 -13.13
N THR A 85 18.24 -38.90 -12.88
CA THR A 85 19.00 -38.76 -11.63
C THR A 85 19.53 -37.34 -11.42
N VAL A 86 19.84 -36.62 -12.50
CA VAL A 86 20.30 -35.22 -12.44
C VAL A 86 19.15 -34.29 -12.01
N ASP A 87 17.94 -34.52 -12.55
CA ASP A 87 16.76 -33.74 -12.18
C ASP A 87 16.33 -34.01 -10.73
N PHE A 88 16.55 -35.23 -10.24
CA PHE A 88 16.28 -35.58 -8.84
C PHE A 88 17.17 -34.79 -7.87
N VAL A 89 18.47 -34.66 -8.17
CA VAL A 89 19.40 -33.87 -7.34
C VAL A 89 19.00 -32.38 -7.35
N LYS A 90 18.69 -31.82 -8.52
CA LYS A 90 18.20 -30.43 -8.65
C LYS A 90 16.91 -30.20 -7.86
N HIS A 91 15.99 -31.16 -7.90
CA HIS A 91 14.74 -31.07 -7.14
C HIS A 91 14.98 -31.10 -5.62
N LEU A 92 15.92 -31.91 -5.13
CA LEU A 92 16.31 -31.89 -3.71
C LEU A 92 16.97 -30.56 -3.30
N GLU A 93 17.86 -30.01 -4.12
CA GLU A 93 18.45 -28.69 -3.88
C GLU A 93 17.38 -27.59 -3.81
N PHE A 94 16.40 -27.65 -4.71
CA PHE A 94 15.25 -26.75 -4.70
C PHE A 94 14.43 -26.87 -3.42
N LEU A 95 14.14 -28.08 -2.94
CA LEU A 95 13.38 -28.28 -1.69
C LEU A 95 14.07 -27.66 -0.48
N VAL A 96 15.39 -27.82 -0.37
CA VAL A 96 16.18 -27.21 0.71
C VAL A 96 16.16 -25.68 0.59
N HIS A 97 16.30 -25.14 -0.61
CA HIS A 97 16.23 -23.71 -0.85
C HIS A 97 14.86 -23.14 -0.47
N MET A 98 13.76 -23.76 -0.93
CA MET A 98 12.40 -23.35 -0.60
C MET A 98 12.14 -23.35 0.91
N GLN A 99 12.66 -24.34 1.63
CA GLN A 99 12.50 -24.39 3.08
C GLN A 99 13.08 -23.16 3.81
N THR A 100 14.09 -22.51 3.22
CA THR A 100 14.66 -21.26 3.75
C THR A 100 13.95 -19.99 3.24
N ARG A 101 13.21 -20.08 2.13
CA ARG A 101 12.47 -18.97 1.52
C ARG A 101 11.03 -18.81 2.02
N ILE A 102 10.42 -19.85 2.61
CA ILE A 102 9.05 -19.79 3.12
C ILE A 102 8.85 -18.65 4.13
N GLU A 103 9.69 -18.56 5.16
CA GLU A 103 9.53 -17.53 6.20
C GLU A 103 9.69 -16.08 5.67
N PRO A 104 10.66 -15.78 4.78
CA PRO A 104 10.68 -14.50 4.06
C PRO A 104 9.41 -14.21 3.25
N ILE A 105 8.90 -15.17 2.50
CA ILE A 105 7.68 -15.01 1.67
C ILE A 105 6.47 -14.67 2.54
N GLU A 106 6.31 -15.35 3.68
CA GLU A 106 5.23 -15.05 4.63
C GLU A 106 5.33 -13.62 5.19
N LYS A 107 6.54 -13.17 5.56
CA LYS A 107 6.76 -11.79 6.03
C LYS A 107 6.48 -10.76 4.94
N GLU A 108 6.87 -11.04 3.69
CA GLU A 108 6.58 -10.17 2.55
C GLU A 108 5.05 -10.10 2.31
N ALA A 109 4.34 -11.22 2.40
CA ALA A 109 2.88 -11.26 2.28
C ALA A 109 2.17 -10.49 3.41
N ASP A 110 2.65 -10.58 4.65
CA ASP A 110 2.14 -9.78 5.77
C ASP A 110 2.30 -8.28 5.51
N VAL A 111 3.44 -7.86 4.96
CA VAL A 111 3.68 -6.44 4.60
C VAL A 111 2.71 -5.98 3.52
N VAL A 112 2.48 -6.79 2.49
CA VAL A 112 1.51 -6.49 1.44
C VAL A 112 0.11 -6.34 2.05
N LYS A 113 -0.26 -7.21 2.98
CA LYS A 113 -1.53 -7.11 3.69
C LYS A 113 -1.70 -5.82 4.47
N GLU A 114 -0.66 -5.37 5.17
CA GLU A 114 -0.67 -4.07 5.85
C GLU A 114 -0.89 -2.91 4.86
N ILE A 115 -0.37 -3.00 3.61
CA ILE A 115 -0.60 -1.97 2.59
C ILE A 115 -2.07 -1.93 2.18
N TYR A 116 -2.67 -3.09 1.92
CA TYR A 116 -4.08 -3.16 1.53
C TYR A 116 -5.02 -2.70 2.65
N ASP A 117 -4.74 -3.08 3.89
CA ASP A 117 -5.47 -2.57 5.06
C ASP A 117 -5.39 -1.03 5.15
N MET A 118 -4.22 -0.46 4.83
CA MET A 118 -4.08 1.00 4.75
C MET A 118 -4.90 1.60 3.59
N ILE A 119 -4.86 1.01 2.40
CA ILE A 119 -5.62 1.46 1.23
C ILE A 119 -7.13 1.48 1.53
N GLU A 120 -7.65 0.45 2.18
CA GLU A 120 -9.06 0.35 2.59
C GLU A 120 -9.40 1.39 3.66
N SER A 121 -8.58 1.49 4.72
CA SER A 121 -8.83 2.42 5.84
C SER A 121 -8.84 3.90 5.44
N PHE A 122 -8.11 4.27 4.39
CA PHE A 122 -8.06 5.65 3.88
C PHE A 122 -8.98 5.89 2.67
N SER A 123 -9.83 4.91 2.30
CA SER A 123 -10.80 5.02 1.19
C SER A 123 -10.16 5.55 -0.10
N VAL A 124 -8.98 5.05 -0.44
CA VAL A 124 -8.37 5.31 -1.74
C VAL A 124 -9.30 4.72 -2.80
N PRO A 125 -9.73 5.47 -3.83
CA PRO A 125 -10.56 4.91 -4.89
C PRO A 125 -9.71 3.95 -5.73
N VAL A 126 -9.72 2.68 -5.35
CA VAL A 126 -9.12 1.60 -6.14
C VAL A 126 -10.13 1.16 -7.20
N PRO A 127 -9.73 1.00 -8.47
CA PRO A 127 -10.58 0.39 -9.48
C PRO A 127 -11.10 -0.99 -9.03
N PRO A 128 -12.34 -1.37 -9.38
CA PRO A 128 -12.98 -2.60 -8.90
C PRO A 128 -12.28 -3.91 -9.32
N GLU A 129 -11.32 -3.85 -10.25
CA GLU A 129 -10.55 -5.01 -10.71
C GLU A 129 -9.60 -5.57 -9.65
N ASP A 130 -9.10 -4.73 -8.73
CA ASP A 130 -8.13 -5.16 -7.70
C ASP A 130 -8.82 -5.71 -6.43
N TYR A 131 -10.16 -5.65 -6.32
CA TYR A 131 -10.93 -6.31 -5.24
C TYR A 131 -11.07 -7.82 -5.44
N ALA A 132 -10.89 -8.32 -6.68
CA ALA A 132 -11.13 -9.72 -7.02
C ALA A 132 -9.92 -10.64 -6.79
N VAL A 133 -8.76 -10.07 -6.46
CA VAL A 133 -7.48 -10.80 -6.31
C VAL A 133 -7.12 -11.00 -4.82
N TYR A 134 -7.94 -10.47 -3.91
CA TYR A 134 -7.78 -10.63 -2.45
C TYR A 134 -8.60 -11.80 -1.90
#